data_AF-A0A1T5DK16-F1
#
_entry.id   AF-A0A1T5DK16-F1
#
_cell.length_a   1.000
_cell.length_b   1.000
_cell.length_c   1.000
_cell.angle_alpha   90.00
_cell.angle_beta   90.00
_cell.angle_gamma   90.00
#
_symmetry.space_group_name_H-M   'P 1'
#
loop_
_entity.id
_entity.type
_entity.pdbx_description
1 polymer ?
#
loop_
_entity_poly.entity_id
_entity_poly.type
_entity_poly.pdbx_seq_one_letter_code
_entity_poly.pdbx_strand_id
1 'polypeptide(L)'
;MRLIYLFVFLFSTLFFSQTKEALETYLLNDKNAFVGKINNGAPILVNITEVDVKAFPNEIKVKGKSDVEGTVCEFTGTLTLEPNSQMGNSKMSTLFYKFDFQEQKLHEHTGIFTGSLAMKVLTDNLALVVFEGNWESYSKKMRFPVYFDNNELLKTKLLELSK
;
A
#
# COMPACT_ATOMS: atom_id res chain seq x y z
N MET A 1 -26.26 -19.56 28.99
CA MET A 1 -24.82 -19.45 28.66
C MET A 1 -24.50 -19.62 27.17
N ARG A 2 -25.15 -20.51 26.40
CA ARG A 2 -24.92 -20.65 24.93
C ARG A 2 -25.17 -19.38 24.09
N LEU A 3 -26.09 -18.50 24.50
CA LEU A 3 -26.43 -17.27 23.76
C LEU A 3 -25.35 -16.16 23.88
N ILE A 4 -24.63 -16.12 25.01
CA ILE A 4 -23.58 -15.11 25.27
C ILE A 4 -22.34 -15.41 24.41
N TYR A 5 -21.98 -16.69 24.26
CA TYR A 5 -20.89 -17.09 23.36
C TYR A 5 -21.18 -16.76 21.90
N LEU A 6 -22.44 -16.86 21.46
CA LEU A 6 -22.84 -16.48 20.10
C LEU A 6 -22.70 -14.96 19.88
N PHE A 7 -23.06 -14.16 20.90
CA PHE A 7 -22.96 -12.70 20.83
C PHE A 7 -21.50 -12.21 20.87
N VAL A 8 -20.63 -12.85 21.67
CA VAL A 8 -19.19 -12.55 21.71
C VAL A 8 -18.49 -12.98 20.42
N PHE A 9 -18.94 -14.06 19.77
CA PHE A 9 -18.41 -14.50 18.46
C PHE A 9 -18.90 -13.62 17.29
N LEU A 10 -20.10 -13.05 17.38
CA LEU A 10 -20.63 -12.13 16.36
C LEU A 10 -20.06 -10.71 16.50
N PHE A 11 -19.75 -10.25 17.72
CA PHE A 11 -19.14 -8.93 17.90
C PHE A 11 -17.67 -8.91 17.50
N SER A 12 -16.92 -10.00 17.68
CA SER A 12 -15.53 -10.05 17.26
C SER A 12 -15.39 -9.94 15.74
N THR A 13 -16.22 -10.61 14.95
CA THR A 13 -16.12 -10.56 13.48
C THR A 13 -16.44 -9.18 12.88
N LEU A 14 -17.26 -8.37 13.54
CA LEU A 14 -17.66 -7.05 13.04
C LEU A 14 -16.55 -6.00 13.16
N PHE A 15 -15.74 -6.02 14.23
CA PHE A 15 -14.62 -5.09 14.38
C PHE A 15 -13.43 -5.46 13.47
N PHE A 16 -13.25 -6.75 13.15
CA PHE A 16 -12.15 -7.21 12.29
C PHE A 16 -12.40 -7.01 10.79
N SER A 17 -13.67 -6.93 10.34
CA SER A 17 -13.98 -6.63 8.93
C SER A 17 -13.59 -5.20 8.56
N GLN A 18 -13.83 -4.24 9.47
CA GLN A 18 -13.59 -2.83 9.19
C GLN A 18 -12.11 -2.49 8.97
N THR A 19 -11.17 -3.16 9.65
CA THR A 19 -9.74 -2.88 9.47
C THR A 19 -9.18 -3.46 8.17
N LYS A 20 -9.71 -4.61 7.72
CA LYS A 20 -9.35 -5.23 6.45
C LYS A 20 -9.90 -4.42 5.27
N GLU A 21 -11.19 -4.13 5.27
CA GLU A 21 -11.86 -3.38 4.19
C GLU A 21 -11.28 -1.97 4.03
N ALA A 22 -10.97 -1.29 5.15
CA ALA A 22 -10.31 0.01 5.12
C ALA A 22 -8.92 -0.09 4.49
N LEU A 23 -8.11 -1.08 4.86
CA LEU A 23 -6.76 -1.26 4.32
C LEU A 23 -6.76 -1.57 2.82
N GLU A 24 -7.67 -2.43 2.38
CA GLU A 24 -7.90 -2.68 0.95
C GLU A 24 -8.29 -1.39 0.22
N THR A 25 -9.19 -0.60 0.79
CA THR A 25 -9.62 0.69 0.24
C THR A 25 -8.45 1.67 0.08
N TYR A 26 -7.60 1.78 1.11
CA TYR A 26 -6.45 2.69 1.08
C TYR A 26 -5.41 2.27 0.03
N LEU A 27 -5.13 0.97 -0.08
CA LEU A 27 -4.14 0.42 -1.02
C LEU A 27 -4.64 0.43 -2.47
N LEU A 28 -5.93 0.20 -2.71
CA LEU A 28 -6.53 0.31 -4.04
C LEU A 28 -6.63 1.76 -4.53
N ASN A 29 -6.54 2.74 -3.61
CA ASN A 29 -6.45 4.17 -3.92
C ASN A 29 -7.54 4.66 -4.89
N ASP A 30 -8.77 4.17 -4.72
CA ASP A 30 -9.90 4.46 -5.60
C ASP A 30 -9.60 4.22 -7.10
N LYS A 31 -8.83 3.17 -7.40
CA LYS A 31 -8.37 2.78 -8.74
C LYS A 31 -7.46 3.82 -9.41
N ASN A 32 -6.91 4.78 -8.66
CA ASN A 32 -5.93 5.74 -9.14
C ASN A 32 -4.50 5.26 -8.82
N ALA A 33 -3.55 5.68 -9.65
CA ALA A 33 -2.15 5.39 -9.40
C ALA A 33 -1.64 6.15 -8.17
N PHE A 34 -0.73 5.51 -7.43
CA PHE A 34 0.26 6.24 -6.66
C PHE A 34 1.24 6.89 -7.62
N VAL A 35 1.56 8.15 -7.39
CA VAL A 35 2.37 8.98 -8.30
C VAL A 35 3.68 9.32 -7.60
N GLY A 36 4.78 9.28 -8.34
CA GLY A 36 6.04 9.73 -7.80
C GLY A 36 7.18 9.69 -8.79
N LYS A 37 8.37 9.36 -8.27
CA LYS A 37 9.62 9.38 -9.03
C LYS A 37 10.47 8.15 -8.78
N ILE A 38 11.13 7.68 -9.82
CA ILE A 38 12.22 6.70 -9.80
C ILE A 38 13.50 7.40 -10.26
N ASN A 39 14.63 7.08 -9.62
CA ASN A 39 15.90 7.76 -9.86
C ASN A 39 15.77 9.29 -9.64
N ASN A 40 16.78 10.08 -10.05
CA ASN A 40 16.83 11.53 -9.91
C ASN A 40 15.80 12.30 -10.79
N GLY A 41 14.63 11.74 -11.11
CA GLY A 41 13.53 12.55 -11.64
C GLY A 41 12.52 11.87 -12.56
N ALA A 42 12.75 10.65 -13.02
CA ALA A 42 11.84 9.99 -13.96
C ALA A 42 10.49 9.72 -13.27
N PRO A 43 9.35 10.07 -13.90
CA PRO A 43 8.04 9.83 -13.32
C PRO A 43 7.74 8.34 -13.26
N ILE A 44 7.15 7.91 -12.15
CA ILE A 44 6.61 6.55 -11.98
C ILE A 44 5.15 6.62 -11.53
N LEU A 45 4.33 5.75 -12.10
CA LEU A 45 2.97 5.47 -11.65
C LEU A 45 2.91 4.03 -11.15
N VAL A 46 2.33 3.82 -9.96
CA VAL A 46 2.13 2.50 -9.38
C VAL A 46 0.65 2.30 -9.10
N ASN A 47 0.02 1.38 -9.83
CA ASN A 47 -1.38 1.01 -9.66
C ASN A 47 -1.46 -0.32 -8.93
N ILE A 48 -2.03 -0.35 -7.73
CA ILE A 48 -2.41 -1.60 -7.06
C ILE A 48 -3.85 -1.92 -7.48
N THR A 49 -4.05 -3.07 -8.12
CA THR A 49 -5.34 -3.45 -8.71
C THR A 49 -6.03 -4.58 -7.96
N GLU A 50 -5.27 -5.38 -7.21
CA GLU A 50 -5.78 -6.45 -6.36
C GLU A 50 -5.08 -6.39 -5.00
N VAL A 51 -5.85 -6.55 -3.93
CA VAL A 51 -5.36 -6.66 -2.55
C VAL A 51 -6.02 -7.89 -1.93
N ASP A 52 -5.21 -8.78 -1.36
CA ASP A 52 -5.67 -9.96 -0.64
C ASP A 52 -5.13 -9.91 0.79
N VAL A 53 -6.00 -9.54 1.72
CA VAL A 53 -5.73 -9.56 3.16
C VAL A 53 -6.20 -10.91 3.72
N LYS A 54 -5.31 -11.90 3.74
CA LYS A 54 -5.68 -13.29 4.14
C LYS A 54 -5.98 -13.44 5.62
N ALA A 55 -5.20 -12.82 6.51
CA ALA A 55 -5.45 -12.82 7.95
C ALA A 55 -4.62 -11.71 8.62
N PHE A 56 -5.28 -10.94 9.49
CA PHE A 56 -4.69 -9.80 10.19
C PHE A 56 -3.55 -10.24 11.14
N PRO A 57 -2.41 -9.49 11.23
CA PRO A 57 -1.91 -8.52 10.27
C PRO A 57 -0.41 -8.67 10.03
N ASN A 58 0.08 -9.81 9.55
CA ASN A 58 1.52 -9.92 9.28
C ASN A 58 1.86 -9.76 7.81
N GLU A 59 1.00 -10.19 6.88
CA GLU A 59 1.30 -10.19 5.45
C GLU A 59 0.05 -9.90 4.61
N ILE A 60 0.17 -8.95 3.68
CA ILE A 60 -0.86 -8.60 2.70
C ILE A 60 -0.27 -8.88 1.32
N LYS A 61 -1.05 -9.52 0.45
CA LYS A 61 -0.63 -9.76 -0.94
C LYS A 61 -1.27 -8.74 -1.84
N VAL A 62 -0.51 -8.23 -2.79
CA VAL A 62 -0.98 -7.26 -3.78
C VAL A 62 -0.60 -7.69 -5.18
N LYS A 63 -1.37 -7.24 -6.16
CA LYS A 63 -0.97 -7.23 -7.57
C LYS A 63 -1.25 -5.86 -8.16
N GLY A 64 -0.50 -5.53 -9.19
CA GLY A 64 -0.61 -4.23 -9.80
C GLY A 64 0.22 -4.06 -11.04
N LYS A 65 0.38 -2.79 -11.44
CA LYS A 65 1.17 -2.35 -12.57
C LYS A 65 2.04 -1.17 -12.18
N SER A 66 3.32 -1.21 -12.52
CA SER A 66 4.22 -0.07 -12.55
C SER A 66 4.24 0.49 -13.97
N ASP A 67 4.38 1.80 -14.10
CA ASP A 67 4.63 2.50 -15.35
C ASP A 67 5.76 3.49 -15.12
N VAL A 68 6.90 3.25 -15.77
CA VAL A 68 8.05 4.14 -15.76
C VAL A 68 8.24 4.67 -17.17
N GLU A 69 7.99 5.96 -17.36
CA GLU A 69 8.13 6.65 -18.66
C GLU A 69 7.39 5.95 -19.83
N GLY A 70 6.22 5.36 -19.57
CA GLY A 70 5.41 4.63 -20.55
C GLY A 70 5.73 3.14 -20.65
N THR A 71 6.75 2.66 -19.93
CA THR A 71 7.08 1.23 -19.85
C THR A 71 6.26 0.59 -18.73
N VAL A 72 5.19 -0.10 -19.11
CA VAL A 72 4.27 -0.75 -18.16
C VAL A 72 4.72 -2.17 -17.84
N CYS A 73 4.87 -2.48 -16.56
CA CYS A 73 5.17 -3.82 -16.06
C CYS A 73 4.12 -4.26 -15.03
N GLU A 74 3.63 -5.48 -15.15
CA GLU A 74 2.80 -6.09 -14.10
C GLU A 74 3.68 -6.52 -12.93
N PHE A 75 3.19 -6.41 -11.70
CA PHE A 75 3.89 -6.91 -10.52
C PHE A 75 2.97 -7.70 -9.59
N THR A 76 3.58 -8.59 -8.83
CA THR A 76 3.00 -9.17 -7.61
C THR A 76 3.81 -8.70 -6.42
N GLY A 77 3.21 -8.58 -5.25
CA GLY A 77 3.93 -8.06 -4.11
C GLY A 77 3.37 -8.46 -2.77
N THR A 78 4.19 -8.23 -1.73
CA THR A 78 3.81 -8.42 -0.34
C THR A 78 4.05 -7.14 0.45
N LEU A 79 3.15 -6.88 1.41
CA LEU A 79 3.33 -5.88 2.45
C LEU A 79 3.36 -6.59 3.80
N THR A 80 4.44 -6.40 4.56
CA THR A 80 4.65 -7.05 5.85
C THR A 80 4.65 -6.01 6.96
N LEU A 81 3.76 -6.14 7.95
CA LEU A 81 3.68 -5.18 9.05
C LEU A 81 4.97 -5.18 9.85
N GLU A 82 5.54 -3.99 10.12
CA GLU A 82 6.70 -3.90 10.99
C GLU A 82 6.29 -4.02 12.47
N PRO A 83 6.89 -4.93 13.27
CA PRO A 83 6.48 -5.18 14.65
C PRO A 83 6.55 -3.96 15.59
N ASN A 84 7.43 -3.00 15.28
CA ASN A 84 7.66 -1.81 16.12
C ASN A 84 6.85 -0.58 15.66
N SER A 85 5.98 -0.74 14.67
CA SER A 85 5.24 0.36 14.02
C SER A 85 4.10 0.96 14.86
N GLN A 86 3.65 0.27 15.92
CA GLN A 86 2.54 0.71 16.77
C GLN A 86 2.96 1.59 17.96
N MET A 87 4.19 2.10 17.99
CA MET A 87 4.73 2.82 19.14
C MET A 87 4.43 4.32 19.05
N GLY A 88 3.19 4.72 19.36
CA GLY A 88 2.84 6.14 19.47
C GLY A 88 1.42 6.40 19.98
N ASN A 89 1.32 6.90 21.22
CA ASN A 89 0.10 7.35 21.91
C ASN A 89 -0.49 8.64 21.30
N SER A 90 -0.66 8.72 19.98
CA SER A 90 -1.20 9.90 19.30
C SER A 90 -2.44 9.55 18.49
N LYS A 91 -3.43 10.43 18.49
CA LYS A 91 -4.76 10.32 17.83
C LYS A 91 -4.73 10.10 16.31
N MET A 92 -3.58 9.79 15.71
CA MET A 92 -3.42 9.37 14.32
C MET A 92 -2.51 8.14 14.31
N SER A 93 -3.07 6.98 14.01
CA SER A 93 -2.31 5.74 13.86
C SER A 93 -1.49 5.81 12.58
N THR A 94 -0.17 5.98 12.71
CA THR A 94 0.75 5.75 11.58
C THR A 94 1.07 4.26 11.54
N LEU A 95 0.74 3.57 10.45
CA LEU A 95 1.13 2.18 10.23
C LEU A 95 2.37 2.13 9.34
N PHE A 96 3.28 1.19 9.65
CA PHE A 96 4.49 0.97 8.85
C PHE A 96 4.56 -0.47 8.38
N TYR A 97 4.76 -0.64 7.07
CA TYR A 97 4.96 -1.93 6.42
C TYR A 97 6.30 -1.94 5.68
N LYS A 98 6.92 -3.11 5.56
CA LYS A 98 7.89 -3.39 4.49
C LYS A 98 7.14 -3.81 3.24
N PHE A 99 7.59 -3.37 2.08
CA PHE A 99 7.05 -3.84 0.81
C PHE A 99 8.13 -4.54 -0.03
N ASP A 100 7.71 -5.55 -0.78
CA ASP A 100 8.49 -6.28 -1.78
C ASP A 100 7.57 -6.53 -2.99
N PHE A 101 7.76 -5.77 -4.07
CA PHE A 101 6.98 -5.86 -5.30
C PHE A 101 7.88 -6.35 -6.44
N GLN A 102 7.55 -7.52 -6.99
CA GLN A 102 8.31 -8.19 -8.04
C GLN A 102 7.60 -8.00 -9.37
N GLU A 103 8.23 -7.27 -10.29
CA GLU A 103 7.73 -7.11 -11.64
C GLU A 103 7.85 -8.43 -12.41
N GLN A 104 6.90 -8.75 -13.27
CA GLN A 104 6.99 -9.92 -14.14
C GLN A 104 8.25 -9.82 -15.01
N LYS A 105 9.03 -10.90 -15.08
CA LYS A 105 10.31 -10.93 -15.78
C LYS A 105 10.13 -11.01 -17.29
N LEU A 106 9.69 -9.91 -17.89
CA LEU A 106 9.41 -9.83 -19.33
C LEU A 106 10.60 -9.26 -20.13
N HIS A 107 11.41 -8.36 -19.55
CA HIS A 107 12.47 -7.64 -20.25
C HIS A 107 13.70 -7.35 -19.35
N GLU A 108 14.80 -6.83 -19.91
CA GLU A 108 16.01 -6.46 -19.15
C GLU A 108 15.78 -5.32 -18.14
N HIS A 109 14.74 -4.52 -18.36
CA HIS A 109 14.35 -3.37 -17.53
C HIS A 109 13.27 -3.70 -16.49
N THR A 110 13.15 -4.97 -16.08
CA THR A 110 12.28 -5.37 -14.97
C THR A 110 13.09 -5.67 -13.72
N GLY A 111 12.45 -5.47 -12.57
CA GLY A 111 13.11 -5.59 -11.29
C GLY A 111 12.17 -5.78 -10.11
N ILE A 112 12.70 -5.45 -8.95
CA ILE A 112 12.02 -5.60 -7.67
C ILE A 112 12.03 -4.25 -6.97
N PHE A 113 10.85 -3.76 -6.60
CA PHE A 113 10.72 -2.64 -5.67
C PHE A 113 10.74 -3.17 -4.24
N THR A 114 11.62 -2.62 -3.41
CA THR A 114 11.69 -2.95 -1.97
C THR A 114 11.80 -1.69 -1.14
N GLY A 115 11.16 -1.66 0.03
CA GLY A 115 11.23 -0.47 0.88
C GLY A 115 10.23 -0.49 2.02
N SER A 116 9.83 0.71 2.43
CA SER A 116 8.88 0.95 3.50
C SER A 116 7.67 1.72 2.99
N LEU A 117 6.50 1.31 3.48
CA LEU A 117 5.23 1.99 3.32
C LEU A 117 4.87 2.61 4.67
N ALA A 118 4.59 3.91 4.68
CA ALA A 118 4.00 4.61 5.82
C ALA A 118 2.56 5.01 5.46
N MET A 119 1.63 4.77 6.38
CA MET A 119 0.22 5.09 6.19
C MET A 119 -0.31 5.92 7.35
N LYS A 120 -0.95 7.04 7.04
CA LYS A 120 -1.62 7.90 8.00
C LYS A 120 -3.11 8.00 7.66
N VAL A 121 -3.93 7.39 8.50
CA VAL A 121 -5.38 7.40 8.37
C VAL A 121 -5.91 8.82 8.66
N LEU A 122 -6.73 9.33 7.75
CA LEU A 122 -7.38 10.65 7.87
C LEU A 122 -8.88 10.51 8.18
N THR A 123 -9.53 9.54 7.52
CA THR A 123 -10.94 9.15 7.72
C THR A 123 -11.08 7.65 7.45
N ASP A 124 -12.26 7.07 7.68
CA ASP A 124 -12.54 5.64 7.44
C ASP A 124 -12.23 5.17 6.00
N ASN A 125 -12.30 6.08 5.03
CA ASN A 125 -12.09 5.77 3.61
C ASN A 125 -10.92 6.53 2.98
N LEU A 126 -10.16 7.32 3.75
CA LEU A 126 -9.04 8.11 3.26
C LEU A 126 -7.81 7.97 4.16
N ALA A 127 -6.69 7.60 3.54
CA ALA A 127 -5.39 7.60 4.18
C ALA A 127 -4.33 8.16 3.23
N LEU A 128 -3.38 8.90 3.80
CA LEU A 128 -2.12 9.21 3.14
C LEU A 128 -1.25 7.96 3.17
N VAL A 129 -0.90 7.47 1.98
CA VAL A 129 -0.05 6.29 1.79
C VAL A 129 1.19 6.73 1.05
N VAL A 130 2.35 6.47 1.64
CA VAL A 130 3.65 6.88 1.11
C VAL A 130 4.55 5.67 1.04
N PHE A 131 5.16 5.46 -0.12
CA PHE A 131 6.14 4.41 -0.37
C PHE A 131 7.50 5.04 -0.61
N GLU A 132 8.51 4.55 0.09
CA GLU A 132 9.90 4.97 -0.09
C GLU A 132 10.80 3.73 -0.09
N GLY A 133 11.70 3.64 -1.06
CA GLY A 133 12.51 2.44 -1.22
C GLY A 133 13.49 2.49 -2.38
N ASN A 134 13.77 1.32 -2.93
CA ASN A 134 14.59 1.15 -4.12
C ASN A 134 13.90 0.22 -5.12
N TRP A 135 14.10 0.47 -6.40
CA TRP A 135 13.95 -0.51 -7.46
C TRP A 135 15.32 -1.10 -7.78
N GLU A 136 15.42 -2.42 -7.93
CA GLU A 136 16.64 -3.10 -8.36
C GLU A 136 16.33 -4.06 -9.51
N SER A 137 17.06 -3.92 -10.62
CA SER A 137 16.92 -4.82 -11.77
C SER A 137 17.21 -6.27 -11.39
N TYR A 138 16.55 -7.24 -12.04
CA TYR A 138 16.83 -8.66 -11.79
C TYR A 138 18.28 -9.08 -12.09
N SER A 139 18.96 -8.36 -12.98
CA SER A 139 20.37 -8.57 -13.29
C SER A 139 21.32 -8.00 -12.22
N LYS A 140 20.79 -7.25 -11.24
CA LYS A 140 21.52 -6.52 -10.19
C LYS A 140 22.52 -5.48 -10.71
N LYS A 141 22.37 -5.05 -11.97
CA LYS A 141 23.24 -4.04 -12.58
C LYS A 141 22.76 -2.62 -12.33
N MET A 142 21.46 -2.44 -12.15
CA MET A 142 20.82 -1.15 -11.90
C MET A 142 20.06 -1.18 -10.59
N ARG A 143 20.18 -0.09 -9.83
CA ARG A 143 19.44 0.16 -8.61
C ARG A 143 19.14 1.65 -8.52
N PHE A 144 17.87 1.98 -8.29
CA PHE A 144 17.41 3.36 -8.23
C PHE A 144 16.55 3.60 -6.98
N PRO A 145 16.70 4.75 -6.31
CA PRO A 145 15.74 5.14 -5.29
C PRO A 145 14.36 5.35 -5.92
N VAL A 146 13.31 5.01 -5.18
CA VAL A 146 11.92 5.23 -5.57
C VAL A 146 11.14 5.89 -4.45
N TYR A 147 10.23 6.76 -4.85
CA TYR A 147 9.25 7.39 -3.98
C TYR A 147 7.93 7.54 -4.72
N PHE A 148 6.81 7.16 -4.13
CA PHE A 148 5.48 7.38 -4.69
C PHE A 148 4.41 7.44 -3.60
N ASP A 149 3.39 8.27 -3.79
CA ASP A 149 2.31 8.51 -2.82
C ASP A 149 0.96 8.77 -3.49
N ASN A 150 -0.08 9.01 -2.70
CA ASN A 150 -1.41 9.42 -3.17
C ASN A 150 -1.78 10.87 -2.78
N ASN A 151 -0.80 11.75 -2.55
CA ASN A 151 -1.03 13.08 -2.00
C ASN A 151 -1.87 13.98 -2.93
N GLU A 152 -1.64 13.93 -4.24
CA GLU A 152 -2.43 14.74 -5.20
C GLU A 152 -3.91 14.33 -5.25
N LEU A 153 -4.20 13.02 -5.19
CA LEU A 153 -5.57 12.52 -5.08
C LEU A 153 -6.21 13.01 -3.77
N LEU A 154 -5.47 12.92 -2.66
CA LEU A 154 -5.97 13.34 -1.36
C LEU A 154 -6.30 14.83 -1.29
N LYS A 155 -5.45 15.70 -1.85
CA LYS A 155 -5.73 17.14 -1.94
C LYS A 155 -7.07 17.39 -2.64
N THR A 156 -7.34 16.68 -3.72
CA THR A 156 -8.58 16.80 -4.48
C THR A 156 -9.79 16.35 -3.63
N LYS A 157 -9.72 15.17 -3.01
CA LYS A 157 -10.84 14.64 -2.19
C LYS A 157 -11.11 15.48 -0.95
N LEU A 158 -10.07 15.98 -0.28
CA LEU A 158 -10.23 16.84 0.90
C LEU A 158 -10.87 18.20 0.54
N LEU A 159 -10.57 18.74 -0.65
CA LEU A 159 -11.21 19.96 -1.14
C LEU A 159 -12.71 19.73 -1.41
N GLU A 160 -13.07 18.58 -2.00
CA GLU A 160 -14.47 18.22 -2.24
C GLU A 160 -15.29 18.09 -0.96
N LEU A 161 -14.71 17.50 0.09
CA LEU A 161 -15.35 17.36 1.42
C LEU A 161 -15.52 18.68 2.18
N SER A 162 -14.79 19.73 1.78
CA SER A 162 -14.85 21.05 2.41
C SER A 162 -15.95 21.96 1.86
N LYS A 163 -16.63 21.53 0.78
CA LYS A 163 -17.73 22.24 0.12
C LYS A 163 -19.08 21.76 0.63
#